data_AF-A0A924EHU1-F1
#
_entry.id   AF-A0A924EHU1-F1
#
_cell.length_a   1.000
_cell.length_b   1.000
_cell.length_c   1.000
_cell.angle_alpha   90.00
_cell.angle_beta   90.00
_cell.angle_gamma   90.00
#
_symmetry.space_group_name_H-M   'P 1'
#
loop_
_entity.id
_entity.type
_entity.pdbx_description
1 polymer ?
#
loop_
_entity_poly.entity_id
_entity_poly.type
_entity_poly.pdbx_seq_one_letter_code
_entity_poly.pdbx_strand_id
1 'polypeptide(L)'
;VIIESSPVIIMSSEDRLHLDQTLLHDYIFEWQPDGAAMCCVALGWVSLYNHSYTSNCEYYMDYDTDTIYIQAIRDIDAGEEVTINYNGTWDKEDKLWFDVK
;
A
#
# COMPACT_ATOMS: atom_id res chain seq x y z
N VAL A 1 6.14 -12.00 -10.13
CA VAL A 1 7.44 -12.08 -9.39
C VAL A 1 7.36 -11.13 -8.21
N ILE A 2 7.88 -11.51 -7.03
CA ILE A 2 7.95 -10.58 -5.88
C ILE A 2 9.08 -9.59 -6.14
N ILE A 3 8.77 -8.30 -6.09
CA ILE A 3 9.71 -7.18 -6.28
C ILE A 3 10.34 -6.78 -4.96
N GLU A 4 9.50 -6.66 -3.92
CA GLU A 4 9.91 -6.22 -2.59
C GLU A 4 9.04 -6.93 -1.54
N SER A 5 9.61 -7.17 -0.36
CA SER A 5 8.89 -7.52 0.86
C SER A 5 9.43 -6.64 1.97
N SER A 6 8.55 -5.85 2.57
CA SER A 6 8.90 -4.84 3.56
C SER A 6 8.16 -5.08 4.88
N PRO A 7 8.87 -5.03 6.02
CA PRO A 7 8.22 -5.04 7.31
C PRO A 7 7.37 -3.79 7.50
N VAL A 8 6.34 -3.90 8.32
CA VAL A 8 5.45 -2.78 8.64
C VAL A 8 5.57 -2.34 10.09
N ILE A 9 5.25 -1.08 10.36
CA ILE A 9 4.99 -0.59 11.72
C ILE A 9 3.47 -0.50 11.87
N ILE A 10 2.89 -1.35 12.71
CA ILE A 10 1.45 -1.42 12.98
C ILE A 10 1.08 -0.42 14.07
N MET A 11 -0.02 0.29 13.85
CA MET A 11 -0.52 1.36 14.71
C MET A 11 -2.03 1.18 14.94
N SER A 12 -2.48 1.51 16.15
CA SER A 12 -3.87 1.34 16.55
C SER A 12 -4.80 2.36 15.87
N SER A 13 -6.11 2.18 16.00
CA SER A 13 -7.09 3.20 15.62
C SER A 13 -6.93 4.51 16.38
N GLU A 14 -6.43 4.48 17.63
CA GLU A 14 -6.16 5.68 18.41
C GLU A 14 -4.98 6.47 17.83
N ASP A 15 -3.91 5.77 17.44
CA ASP A 15 -2.75 6.39 16.78
C ASP A 15 -3.14 7.02 15.44
N ARG A 16 -4.01 6.34 14.67
CA ARG A 16 -4.52 6.81 13.38
C ARG A 16 -5.12 8.21 13.46
N LEU A 17 -5.86 8.53 14.53
CA LEU A 17 -6.46 9.86 14.74
C LEU A 17 -5.40 10.98 14.75
N HIS A 18 -4.18 10.69 15.19
CA HIS A 18 -3.08 11.63 15.19
C HIS A 18 -2.35 11.65 13.84
N LEU A 19 -2.18 10.49 13.20
CA LEU A 19 -1.49 10.38 11.91
C LEU A 19 -2.25 11.10 10.78
N ASP A 20 -3.58 11.05 10.81
CA ASP A 20 -4.46 11.75 9.85
C ASP A 20 -4.28 13.27 9.85
N GLN A 21 -3.65 13.82 10.89
CA GLN A 21 -3.34 15.25 11.00
C GLN A 21 -1.93 15.59 10.49
N THR A 22 -1.22 14.62 9.91
CA THR A 22 0.16 14.74 9.44
C THR A 22 0.30 14.30 7.99
N LEU A 23 1.46 14.56 7.39
CA LEU A 23 1.78 14.05 6.04
C LEU A 23 1.83 12.52 5.97
N LEU A 24 1.95 11.81 7.09
CA LEU A 24 1.97 10.34 7.08
C LEU A 24 0.61 9.73 6.66
N HIS A 25 -0.48 10.50 6.72
CA HIS A 25 -1.80 10.09 6.23
C HIS A 25 -1.73 9.48 4.82
N ASP A 26 -0.92 10.05 3.95
CA ASP A 26 -0.83 9.63 2.54
C ASP A 26 0.06 8.38 2.32
N TYR A 27 0.68 7.85 3.38
CA TYR A 27 1.71 6.79 3.31
C TYR A 27 1.37 5.55 4.14
N ILE A 28 0.22 5.54 4.80
CA ILE A 28 -0.26 4.42 5.62
C ILE A 28 -1.28 3.57 4.87
N PHE A 29 -1.30 2.29 5.21
CA PHE A 29 -2.24 1.31 4.68
C PHE A 29 -3.24 0.92 5.75
N GLU A 30 -4.46 0.58 5.35
CA GLU A 30 -5.41 -0.12 6.22
C GLU A 30 -4.85 -1.49 6.57
N TRP A 31 -4.80 -1.83 7.86
CA TRP A 31 -4.24 -3.09 8.35
C TRP A 31 -5.30 -3.78 9.20
N GLN A 32 -6.00 -4.76 8.63
CA GLN A 32 -7.25 -5.28 9.20
C GLN A 32 -7.24 -6.80 9.44
N PRO A 33 -6.25 -7.35 10.18
CA PRO A 33 -6.28 -8.77 10.56
C PRO A 33 -7.54 -9.03 11.39
N ASP A 34 -8.28 -10.08 11.02
CA ASP A 34 -9.53 -10.49 11.67
C ASP A 34 -10.58 -9.37 11.85
N GLY A 35 -10.57 -8.36 10.97
CA GLY A 35 -11.50 -7.22 11.00
C GLY A 35 -11.14 -6.13 12.02
N ALA A 36 -9.93 -6.15 12.57
CA ALA A 36 -9.43 -5.04 13.39
C ALA A 36 -9.35 -3.74 12.58
N ALA A 37 -9.56 -2.60 13.21
CA ALA A 37 -9.41 -1.28 12.59
C ALA A 37 -8.04 -0.69 12.91
N MET A 38 -6.97 -1.27 12.36
CA MET A 38 -5.60 -0.76 12.52
C MET A 38 -5.10 -0.16 11.21
N CYS A 39 -3.97 0.52 11.29
CA CYS A 39 -3.23 0.97 10.12
C CYS A 39 -1.76 0.59 10.26
N CYS A 40 -1.02 0.64 9.16
CA CYS A 40 0.42 0.45 9.20
C CYS A 40 1.14 1.35 8.22
N VAL A 41 2.38 1.73 8.52
CA VAL A 41 3.30 2.24 7.49
C VAL A 41 4.18 1.08 7.04
N ALA A 42 4.33 0.92 5.72
CA ALA A 42 5.28 -0.02 5.19
C ALA A 42 6.65 0.63 5.13
N LEU A 43 7.67 -0.07 5.62
CA LEU A 43 9.05 0.36 5.48
C LEU A 43 9.53 0.09 4.04
N GLY A 44 10.82 0.32 3.77
CA GLY A 44 11.35 0.16 2.41
C GLY A 44 10.70 1.13 1.42
N TRP A 45 10.40 0.66 0.21
CA TRP A 45 9.81 1.46 -0.87
C TRP A 45 8.30 1.31 -1.00
N VAL A 46 7.68 0.36 -0.29
CA VAL A 46 6.25 0.04 -0.41
C VAL A 46 5.35 1.28 -0.27
N SER A 47 5.55 2.10 0.76
CA SER A 47 4.78 3.34 0.96
C SER A 47 5.06 4.44 -0.08
N LEU A 48 6.07 4.26 -0.94
CA LEU A 48 6.52 5.25 -1.92
C LEU A 48 6.09 4.92 -3.36
N TYR A 49 5.56 3.72 -3.63
CA TYR A 49 5.05 3.39 -4.96
C TYR A 49 3.83 4.22 -5.29
N ASN A 50 3.85 4.88 -6.45
CA ASN A 50 2.75 5.72 -6.89
C ASN A 50 1.52 4.90 -7.30
N HIS A 51 0.38 5.58 -7.29
CA HIS A 51 -0.89 5.03 -7.73
C HIS A 51 -1.02 4.97 -9.26
N SER A 52 -1.57 3.86 -9.77
CA SER A 52 -2.19 3.77 -11.09
C SER A 52 -3.44 2.88 -11.05
N TYR A 53 -4.53 3.30 -11.69
CA TYR A 53 -5.73 2.46 -11.91
C TYR A 53 -5.47 1.24 -12.81
N THR A 54 -4.37 1.27 -13.57
CA THR A 54 -3.88 0.15 -14.38
C THR A 54 -2.46 -0.21 -13.94
N SER A 55 -2.30 -0.39 -12.63
CA SER A 55 -1.01 -0.69 -12.01
C SER A 55 -0.38 -1.97 -12.57
N ASN A 56 0.95 -2.01 -12.61
CA ASN A 56 1.71 -3.18 -13.06
C ASN A 56 2.09 -4.12 -11.90
N CYS A 57 1.79 -3.71 -10.67
CA CYS A 57 1.97 -4.50 -9.46
C CYS A 57 0.74 -4.44 -8.55
N GLU A 58 0.63 -5.45 -7.70
CA GLU A 58 -0.32 -5.53 -6.61
C GLU A 58 0.44 -5.72 -5.30
N TYR A 59 -0.08 -5.13 -4.22
CA TYR A 59 0.46 -5.33 -2.88
C TYR A 59 -0.36 -6.37 -2.12
N TYR A 60 0.30 -7.09 -1.23
CA TYR A 60 -0.30 -8.13 -0.41
C TYR A 60 0.19 -7.98 1.02
N MET A 61 -0.71 -8.21 1.97
CA MET A 61 -0.44 -8.12 3.41
C MET A 61 -0.30 -9.52 3.99
N ASP A 62 0.83 -9.78 4.65
CA ASP A 62 1.06 -10.99 5.42
C ASP A 62 1.04 -10.63 6.90
N TYR A 63 -0.08 -10.99 7.54
CA TYR A 63 -0.32 -10.75 8.97
C TYR A 63 0.46 -11.70 9.89
N ASP A 64 0.96 -12.83 9.38
CA ASP A 64 1.76 -13.76 10.19
C ASP A 64 3.20 -13.28 10.36
N THR A 65 3.69 -12.52 9.37
CA THR A 65 5.07 -12.00 9.34
C THR A 65 5.18 -10.49 9.52
N ASP A 66 4.06 -9.78 9.66
CA ASP A 66 3.99 -8.32 9.70
C ASP A 66 4.72 -7.67 8.51
N THR A 67 4.39 -8.12 7.30
CA THR A 67 4.98 -7.60 6.06
C THR A 67 3.93 -7.21 5.02
N ILE A 68 4.31 -6.26 4.16
CA ILE A 68 3.67 -6.03 2.87
C ILE A 68 4.66 -6.40 1.77
N TYR A 69 4.22 -7.19 0.79
CA TYR A 69 5.02 -7.49 -0.38
C TYR A 69 4.37 -7.03 -1.68
N ILE A 70 5.20 -6.63 -2.63
CA ILE A 70 4.79 -6.16 -3.95
C ILE A 70 5.06 -7.25 -4.97
N GLN A 71 4.04 -7.60 -5.75
CA GLN A 71 4.14 -8.62 -6.78
C GLN A 71 3.75 -8.05 -8.15
N ALA A 72 4.64 -8.24 -9.13
CA ALA A 72 4.36 -7.92 -10.52
C ALA A 72 3.25 -8.83 -11.07
N ILE A 73 2.22 -8.23 -11.69
CA ILE A 73 1.11 -8.94 -12.34
C ILE A 73 1.34 -9.17 -13.85
N ARG A 74 2.33 -8.49 -14.41
CA ARG A 74 2.84 -8.68 -15.78
C ARG A 74 4.34 -8.40 -15.81
N ASP A 75 4.98 -8.64 -16.97
CA ASP A 75 6.35 -8.21 -17.20
C ASP A 75 6.43 -6.66 -17.16
N ILE A 76 7.53 -6.16 -16.59
CA ILE A 76 7.82 -4.74 -16.39
C ILE A 76 9.12 -4.43 -17.13
N ASP A 77 9.06 -3.44 -18.02
CA ASP A 77 10.21 -3.08 -18.83
C ASP A 77 11.25 -2.28 -18.02
N ALA A 78 12.52 -2.35 -18.43
CA ALA A 78 13.56 -1.56 -17.80
C ALA A 78 13.27 -0.06 -17.95
N GLY A 79 13.17 0.64 -16.82
CA GLY A 79 12.83 2.08 -16.77
C GLY A 79 11.33 2.37 -16.72
N GLU A 80 10.47 1.35 -16.78
CA GLU A 80 9.05 1.50 -16.47
C GLU A 80 8.86 1.75 -14.96
N GLU A 81 7.99 2.68 -14.60
CA GLU A 81 7.66 2.96 -13.20
C GLU A 81 6.87 1.81 -12.60
N VAL A 82 7.26 1.35 -11.41
CA VAL A 82 6.47 0.41 -10.62
C VAL A 82 5.36 1.16 -9.92
N THR A 83 4.12 0.77 -10.17
CA THR A 83 2.93 1.40 -9.58
C THR A 83 2.05 0.34 -8.94
N ILE A 84 1.27 0.77 -7.95
CA ILE A 84 0.25 -0.03 -7.27
C ILE A 84 -1.11 0.64 -7.37
N ASN A 85 -2.19 -0.10 -7.12
CA ASN A 85 -3.51 0.50 -6.97
C ASN A 85 -3.81 0.71 -5.48
N TYR A 86 -4.06 1.96 -5.06
CA TYR A 86 -4.33 2.29 -3.66
C TYR A 86 -5.67 1.72 -3.17
N ASN A 87 -6.55 1.33 -4.08
CA ASN A 87 -7.81 0.64 -3.75
C ASN A 87 -7.63 -0.86 -3.44
N GLY A 88 -6.40 -1.36 -3.45
CA GLY A 88 -6.04 -2.77 -3.22
C GLY A 88 -5.84 -3.51 -4.51
N THR A 89 -6.93 -3.80 -5.24
CA THR A 89 -6.86 -4.58 -6.48
C THR A 89 -6.38 -3.72 -7.63
N TRP A 90 -5.48 -4.28 -8.45
CA TRP A 90 -4.73 -3.55 -9.48
C TRP A 90 -5.60 -2.78 -10.50
N ASP A 91 -6.83 -3.24 -10.78
CA ASP A 91 -7.78 -2.70 -11.77
C ASP A 91 -9.00 -1.98 -11.15
N LYS A 92 -8.98 -1.74 -9.85
CA LYS A 92 -10.13 -1.17 -9.14
C LYS A 92 -10.21 0.36 -9.30
N GLU A 93 -11.34 0.85 -9.83
CA GLU A 93 -11.58 2.24 -10.22
C GLU A 93 -12.27 3.13 -9.14
N ASP A 94 -12.24 2.72 -7.88
CA ASP A 94 -12.86 3.49 -6.78
C ASP A 94 -12.17 4.86 -6.60
N LYS A 95 -12.95 5.87 -6.20
CA LYS A 95 -12.43 7.23 -5.98
C LYS A 95 -11.48 7.28 -4.79
N LEU A 96 -10.35 7.95 -5.00
CA LEU A 96 -9.37 8.27 -3.95
C LEU A 96 -9.70 9.59 -3.24
N TRP A 97 -8.99 9.86 -2.15
CA TRP A 97 -9.06 11.10 -1.36
C TRP A 97 -8.38 12.30 -2.05
N PHE A 98 -7.85 12.10 -3.26
CA PHE A 98 -7.25 13.11 -4.12
C PHE A 98 -7.62 12.87 -5.59
N ASP A 99 -7.47 13.91 -6.42
CA ASP A 99 -7.68 13.81 -7.86
C ASP A 99 -6.48 13.14 -8.52
N VAL A 100 -6.73 12.03 -9.21
CA VAL A 100 -5.73 11.38 -10.07
C VAL A 100 -5.63 12.17 -11.37
N LYS A 101 -4.41 12.53 -11.77
CA LYS A 101 -4.14 13.27 -13.01
C LYS A 101 -4.16 12.40 -14.25
#